data_AF-A0A1R3JUJ8-F1
#
_entry.id   AF-A0A1R3JUJ8-F1
#
_cell.length_a   1.000
_cell.length_b   1.000
_cell.length_c   1.000
_cell.angle_alpha   90.00
_cell.angle_beta   90.00
_cell.angle_gamma   90.00
#
_symmetry.space_group_name_H-M   'P 1'
#
loop_
_entity.id
_entity.type
_entity.pdbx_description
1 polymer ?
#
loop_
_entity_poly.entity_id
_entity_poly.type
_entity_poly.pdbx_seq_one_letter_code
_entity_poly.pdbx_strand_id
1 'polypeptide(L)'
;MAPQKSLMIILSVCLLSLSASATSTPKSFDPELAAQLCKNAGAVAATTKKDLCIKALSRPEALSDKEAEQLTSAAMKLVAEDLSDEERKQLIYVFMQVVASEAHSALNNITEMAKKPCPPAKLKALQKCKEVFNNLVVSFDMVSKLVFEDTFSAAYGVHNLSGGANDCISAMKAANLQAPQIETANRDLQEFYDWGFEMTRTFFKFKN
;
A
#
# COMPACT_ATOMS: atom_id res chain seq x y z
N MET A 1 15.51 10.86 19.70
CA MET A 1 15.71 9.60 18.94
C MET A 1 15.07 8.48 19.75
N ALA A 2 13.99 7.90 19.19
CA ALA A 2 12.98 6.95 19.70
C ALA A 2 11.56 7.57 19.55
N PRO A 3 10.54 6.82 19.07
CA PRO A 3 10.36 5.39 19.35
C PRO A 3 9.87 4.53 18.16
N GLN A 4 10.72 3.64 17.64
CA GLN A 4 10.27 2.46 16.88
C GLN A 4 9.69 1.37 17.83
N LYS A 5 10.00 1.45 19.13
CA LYS A 5 9.53 0.51 20.16
C LYS A 5 8.04 0.67 20.46
N SER A 6 7.47 1.87 20.28
CA SER A 6 6.04 2.10 20.56
C SER A 6 5.14 1.47 19.50
N LEU A 7 5.58 1.46 18.24
CA LEU A 7 4.85 0.82 17.13
C LEU A 7 4.73 -0.70 17.34
N MET A 8 5.83 -1.36 17.73
CA MET A 8 5.87 -2.79 18.05
C MET A 8 4.98 -3.15 19.25
N ILE A 9 4.93 -2.30 20.28
CA ILE A 9 4.12 -2.55 21.47
C ILE A 9 2.62 -2.39 21.16
N ILE A 10 2.25 -1.39 20.37
CA ILE A 10 0.83 -1.15 20.02
C ILE A 10 0.32 -2.22 19.03
N LEU A 11 1.12 -2.62 18.02
CA LEU A 11 0.79 -3.78 17.18
C LEU A 11 0.64 -5.06 18.02
N SER A 12 1.50 -5.27 19.02
CA SER A 12 1.42 -6.43 19.92
C SER A 12 0.15 -6.44 20.80
N VAL A 13 -0.34 -5.27 21.21
CA VAL A 13 -1.60 -5.15 21.96
C VAL A 13 -2.82 -5.42 21.07
N CYS A 14 -2.80 -4.99 19.79
CA CYS A 14 -3.82 -5.37 18.80
C CYS A 14 -3.81 -6.88 18.49
N LEU A 15 -2.63 -7.51 18.45
CA LEU A 15 -2.48 -8.95 18.21
C LEU A 15 -3.08 -9.82 19.32
N LEU A 16 -3.01 -9.38 20.59
CA LEU A 16 -3.60 -10.12 21.72
C LEU A 16 -5.14 -10.11 21.68
N SER A 17 -5.75 -9.07 21.10
CA SER A 17 -7.21 -8.98 20.91
C SER A 17 -7.70 -9.67 19.63
N LEU A 18 -6.82 -9.91 18.65
CA LEU A 18 -7.13 -10.56 17.37
C LEU A 18 -7.25 -12.09 17.46
N SER A 19 -6.80 -12.71 18.56
CA SER A 19 -6.81 -14.18 18.72
C SER A 19 -8.21 -14.80 18.92
N ALA A 20 -9.25 -13.96 18.97
CA ALA A 20 -10.62 -14.38 19.15
C ALA A 20 -11.59 -13.59 18.27
N SER A 21 -11.35 -13.49 16.95
CA SER A 21 -12.39 -13.07 16.00
C SER A 21 -12.13 -13.63 14.62
N ALA A 22 -13.24 -14.00 13.97
CA ALA A 22 -13.33 -14.83 12.79
C ALA A 22 -12.41 -14.39 11.64
N THR A 23 -11.89 -15.39 10.92
CA THR A 23 -11.44 -15.29 9.53
C THR A 23 -12.58 -14.71 8.68
N SER A 24 -12.70 -13.39 8.61
CA SER A 24 -13.53 -12.73 7.61
C SER A 24 -12.67 -12.60 6.36
N THR A 25 -12.75 -13.63 5.50
CA THR A 25 -12.39 -13.43 4.11
C THR A 25 -13.33 -12.34 3.57
N PRO A 26 -12.84 -11.34 2.82
CA PRO A 26 -13.73 -10.40 2.17
C PRO A 26 -14.72 -11.21 1.32
N LYS A 27 -16.02 -10.93 1.46
CA LYS A 27 -17.00 -11.45 0.50
C LYS A 27 -16.49 -11.08 -0.89
N SER A 28 -16.51 -12.05 -1.79
CA SER A 28 -16.27 -11.89 -3.23
C SER A 28 -16.67 -10.49 -3.67
N PHE A 29 -15.72 -9.78 -4.30
CA PHE A 29 -15.91 -8.43 -4.81
C PHE A 29 -17.25 -8.32 -5.57
N ASP A 30 -18.12 -7.40 -5.17
CA ASP A 30 -19.42 -7.22 -5.82
C ASP A 30 -19.19 -6.71 -7.26
N PRO A 31 -19.51 -7.51 -8.30
CA PRO A 31 -19.29 -7.12 -9.68
C PRO A 31 -20.04 -5.84 -10.08
N GLU A 32 -21.14 -5.53 -9.39
CA GLU A 32 -21.95 -4.34 -9.62
C GLU A 32 -21.27 -3.09 -9.06
N LEU A 33 -20.70 -3.18 -7.86
CA LEU A 33 -19.88 -2.12 -7.26
C LEU A 33 -18.59 -1.88 -8.04
N ALA A 34 -18.00 -2.96 -8.59
CA ALA A 34 -16.87 -2.88 -9.52
C ALA A 34 -17.25 -2.05 -10.73
N ALA A 35 -18.37 -2.40 -11.35
CA ALA A 35 -18.87 -1.70 -12.51
C ALA A 35 -19.19 -0.23 -12.21
N GLN A 36 -19.64 0.12 -11.00
CA GLN A 36 -19.92 1.51 -10.59
C GLN A 36 -18.63 2.33 -10.39
N LEU A 37 -17.65 1.82 -9.64
CA LEU A 37 -16.33 2.46 -9.46
C LEU A 37 -15.62 2.65 -10.81
N CYS A 38 -15.71 1.66 -11.70
CA CYS A 38 -15.10 1.72 -13.03
C CYS A 38 -15.91 2.57 -14.03
N LYS A 39 -17.17 2.92 -13.74
CA LYS A 39 -18.04 3.75 -14.60
C LYS A 39 -17.82 5.24 -14.34
N ASN A 40 -17.48 5.64 -13.12
CA ASN A 40 -17.27 7.04 -12.74
C ASN A 40 -15.84 7.55 -12.97
N ALA A 41 -14.85 6.65 -13.14
CA ALA A 41 -13.47 7.00 -13.55
C ALA A 41 -13.34 7.72 -14.92
N GLY A 42 -14.48 7.93 -15.60
CA GLY A 42 -14.68 8.97 -16.60
C GLY A 42 -14.74 8.48 -18.03
N ALA A 43 -15.62 9.13 -18.80
CA ALA A 43 -15.75 9.10 -20.26
C ALA A 43 -14.49 9.61 -21.01
N VAL A 44 -13.27 9.32 -20.52
CA VAL A 44 -11.99 9.84 -21.04
C VAL A 44 -11.00 8.72 -21.43
N ALA A 45 -11.37 7.43 -21.39
CA ALA A 45 -10.67 6.41 -22.18
C ALA A 45 -11.39 5.05 -22.19
N ALA A 46 -11.82 4.67 -23.39
CA ALA A 46 -12.14 3.36 -23.96
C ALA A 46 -12.22 2.11 -23.04
N THR A 47 -13.27 1.32 -23.33
CA THR A 47 -13.59 -0.07 -22.97
C THR A 47 -12.50 -0.96 -22.36
N THR A 48 -11.23 -0.86 -22.80
CA THR A 48 -10.07 -1.56 -22.23
C THR A 48 -9.80 -1.26 -20.75
N LYS A 49 -10.21 -0.08 -20.25
CA LYS A 49 -10.02 0.31 -18.83
C LYS A 49 -11.05 -0.29 -17.86
N LYS A 50 -12.24 -0.66 -18.36
CA LYS A 50 -13.28 -1.29 -17.55
C LYS A 50 -12.87 -2.71 -17.16
N ASP A 51 -12.33 -3.48 -18.10
CA ASP A 51 -11.84 -4.84 -17.84
C ASP A 51 -10.61 -4.84 -16.94
N LEU A 52 -9.71 -3.86 -17.09
CA LEU A 52 -8.56 -3.65 -16.21
C LEU A 52 -9.00 -3.33 -14.78
N CYS A 53 -9.99 -2.44 -14.63
CA CYS A 53 -10.52 -2.05 -13.34
C CYS A 53 -11.28 -3.22 -12.67
N ILE A 54 -12.11 -3.97 -13.41
CA ILE A 54 -12.73 -5.20 -12.88
C ILE A 54 -11.67 -6.25 -12.49
N LYS A 55 -10.63 -6.43 -13.32
CA LYS A 55 -9.52 -7.37 -13.05
C LYS A 55 -8.73 -6.94 -11.80
N ALA A 56 -8.47 -5.65 -11.64
CA ALA A 56 -7.79 -5.08 -10.49
C ALA A 56 -8.59 -5.23 -9.20
N LEU A 57 -9.91 -5.03 -9.28
CA LEU A 57 -10.83 -5.17 -8.17
C LEU A 57 -11.07 -6.64 -7.79
N SER A 58 -11.00 -7.56 -8.76
CA SER A 58 -11.26 -9.00 -8.54
C SER A 58 -10.01 -9.83 -8.20
N ARG A 59 -8.83 -9.43 -8.71
CA ARG A 59 -7.53 -10.12 -8.57
C ARG A 59 -6.38 -9.10 -8.59
N PRO A 60 -6.18 -8.31 -7.53
CA PRO A 60 -5.15 -7.28 -7.49
C PRO A 60 -3.74 -7.87 -7.66
N GLU A 61 -3.50 -9.14 -7.30
CA GLU A 61 -2.19 -9.80 -7.47
C GLU A 61 -1.88 -10.16 -8.93
N ALA A 62 -2.85 -10.04 -9.84
CA ALA A 62 -2.72 -10.39 -11.26
C ALA A 62 -2.51 -9.17 -12.19
N LEU A 63 -2.29 -7.99 -11.61
CA LEU A 63 -2.01 -6.76 -12.34
C LEU A 63 -0.53 -6.68 -12.72
N SER A 64 -0.27 -6.34 -13.97
CA SER A 64 1.06 -5.89 -14.41
C SER A 64 1.33 -4.46 -13.94
N ASP A 65 2.60 -4.07 -13.86
CA ASP A 65 3.05 -2.74 -13.41
C ASP A 65 2.31 -1.59 -14.12
N LYS A 66 2.04 -1.74 -15.42
CA LYS A 66 1.27 -0.76 -16.22
C LYS A 66 -0.21 -0.70 -15.85
N GLU A 67 -0.79 -1.83 -15.45
CA GLU A 67 -2.19 -1.90 -14.99
C GLU A 67 -2.33 -1.30 -13.58
N ALA A 68 -1.35 -1.54 -12.71
CA ALA A 68 -1.24 -0.93 -11.39
C ALA A 68 -1.12 0.60 -11.46
N GLU A 69 -0.22 1.14 -12.30
CA GLU A 69 -0.05 2.59 -12.50
C GLU A 69 -1.34 3.28 -12.98
N GLN A 70 -2.03 2.65 -13.95
CA GLN A 70 -3.31 3.17 -14.46
C GLN A 70 -4.42 3.14 -13.40
N LEU A 71 -4.44 2.10 -12.56
CA LEU A 71 -5.41 1.98 -11.48
C LEU A 71 -5.16 3.02 -10.41
N THR A 72 -3.91 3.26 -10.01
CA THR A 72 -3.56 4.31 -9.05
C THR A 72 -4.02 5.68 -9.55
N SER A 73 -3.78 6.01 -10.83
CA SER A 73 -4.27 7.26 -11.43
C SER A 73 -5.80 7.37 -11.45
N ALA A 74 -6.52 6.26 -11.65
CA ALA A 74 -7.98 6.23 -11.58
C ALA A 74 -8.48 6.37 -10.12
N ALA A 75 -7.83 5.69 -9.18
CA ALA A 75 -8.15 5.73 -7.77
C ALA A 75 -7.98 7.14 -7.20
N MET A 76 -6.93 7.86 -7.60
CA MET A 76 -6.70 9.28 -7.26
C MET A 76 -7.85 10.20 -7.72
N LYS A 77 -8.44 9.94 -8.90
CA LYS A 77 -9.58 10.73 -9.39
C LYS A 77 -10.87 10.45 -8.62
N LEU A 78 -11.05 9.23 -8.14
CA LEU A 78 -12.22 8.82 -7.35
C LEU A 78 -12.18 9.39 -5.92
N VAL A 79 -11.01 9.77 -5.38
CA VAL A 79 -10.90 10.46 -4.08
C VAL A 79 -11.63 11.81 -4.08
N ALA A 80 -11.86 12.40 -5.25
CA ALA A 80 -12.58 13.66 -5.42
C ALA A 80 -14.12 13.50 -5.51
N GLU A 81 -14.65 12.28 -5.47
CA GLU A 81 -16.08 11.99 -5.57
C GLU A 81 -16.72 11.70 -4.20
N ASP A 82 -18.02 11.95 -4.08
CA ASP A 82 -18.84 11.56 -2.93
C ASP A 82 -19.09 10.04 -2.97
N LEU A 83 -18.08 9.24 -2.62
CA LEU A 83 -18.19 7.80 -2.44
C LEU A 83 -18.91 7.46 -1.12
N SER A 84 -19.78 6.46 -1.16
CA SER A 84 -20.30 5.82 0.06
C SER A 84 -19.17 5.20 0.89
N ASP A 85 -19.40 4.96 2.17
CA ASP A 85 -18.40 4.36 3.06
C ASP A 85 -17.92 2.99 2.54
N GLU A 86 -18.81 2.18 1.97
CA GLU A 86 -18.45 0.87 1.41
C GLU A 86 -17.63 0.99 0.13
N GLU A 87 -17.98 1.90 -0.80
CA GLU A 87 -17.17 2.18 -1.99
C GLU A 87 -15.77 2.67 -1.63
N ARG A 88 -15.68 3.53 -0.61
CA ARG A 88 -14.41 4.06 -0.10
C ARG A 88 -13.55 2.96 0.53
N LYS A 89 -14.12 2.09 1.35
CA LYS A 89 -13.41 0.93 1.92
C LYS A 89 -12.84 0.03 0.82
N GLN A 90 -13.63 -0.26 -0.20
CA GLN A 90 -13.20 -1.07 -1.35
C GLN A 90 -12.08 -0.38 -2.14
N LEU A 91 -12.19 0.92 -2.38
CA LEU A 91 -11.15 1.70 -3.05
C LEU A 91 -9.83 1.64 -2.26
N ILE A 92 -9.88 1.81 -0.94
CA ILE A 92 -8.71 1.72 -0.06
C ILE A 92 -8.12 0.31 -0.08
N TYR A 93 -8.95 -0.73 0.01
CA TYR A 93 -8.47 -2.12 -0.06
C TYR A 93 -7.64 -2.36 -1.31
N VAL A 94 -8.17 -1.99 -2.48
CA VAL A 94 -7.50 -2.19 -3.77
C VAL A 94 -6.26 -1.33 -3.90
N PHE A 95 -6.33 -0.07 -3.47
CA PHE A 95 -5.18 0.83 -3.45
C PHE A 95 -4.04 0.23 -2.61
N MET A 96 -4.32 -0.23 -1.39
CA MET A 96 -3.31 -0.83 -0.52
C MET A 96 -2.74 -2.12 -1.10
N GLN A 97 -3.54 -2.94 -1.80
CA GLN A 97 -3.05 -4.14 -2.48
C GLN A 97 -2.12 -3.81 -3.65
N VAL A 98 -2.44 -2.80 -4.46
CA VAL A 98 -1.54 -2.32 -5.53
C VAL A 98 -0.22 -1.84 -4.93
N VAL A 99 -0.28 -1.02 -3.89
CA VAL A 99 0.92 -0.49 -3.25
C VAL A 99 1.75 -1.61 -2.58
N ALA A 100 1.11 -2.62 -2.01
CA ALA A 100 1.80 -3.81 -1.50
C ALA A 100 2.53 -4.57 -2.62
N SER A 101 1.92 -4.68 -3.81
CA SER A 101 2.55 -5.31 -4.98
C SER A 101 3.77 -4.52 -5.46
N GLU A 102 3.68 -3.20 -5.54
CA GLU A 102 4.82 -2.32 -5.90
C GLU A 102 5.97 -2.47 -4.89
N ALA A 103 5.66 -2.45 -3.59
CA ALA A 103 6.64 -2.69 -2.54
C ALA A 103 7.28 -4.08 -2.66
N HIS A 104 6.50 -5.10 -3.04
CA HIS A 104 6.99 -6.46 -3.22
C HIS A 104 7.90 -6.59 -4.46
N SER A 105 7.56 -5.91 -5.56
CA SER A 105 8.42 -5.82 -6.76
C SER A 105 9.78 -5.19 -6.42
N ALA A 106 9.77 -4.06 -5.70
CA ALA A 106 10.98 -3.43 -5.20
C ALA A 106 11.79 -4.33 -4.26
N LEU A 107 11.13 -5.05 -3.34
CA LEU A 107 11.76 -6.04 -2.46
C LEU A 107 12.49 -7.14 -3.23
N ASN A 108 11.88 -7.64 -4.30
CA ASN A 108 12.48 -8.66 -5.16
C ASN A 108 13.71 -8.10 -5.88
N ASN A 109 13.62 -6.89 -6.44
CA ASN A 109 14.76 -6.22 -7.07
C ASN A 109 15.92 -6.01 -6.08
N ILE A 110 15.65 -5.55 -4.86
CA ILE A 110 16.64 -5.40 -3.79
C ILE A 110 17.28 -6.75 -3.45
N THR A 111 16.47 -7.81 -3.35
CA THR A 111 16.94 -9.16 -3.05
C THR A 111 17.88 -9.68 -4.13
N GLU A 112 17.56 -9.48 -5.41
CA GLU A 112 18.43 -9.86 -6.53
C GLU A 112 19.73 -9.05 -6.57
N MET A 113 19.67 -7.75 -6.26
CA MET A 113 20.86 -6.93 -6.14
C MET A 113 21.78 -7.42 -5.00
N ALA A 114 21.21 -7.81 -3.86
CA ALA A 114 21.96 -8.27 -2.70
C ALA A 114 22.67 -9.63 -2.93
N LYS A 115 22.22 -10.43 -3.90
CA LYS A 115 22.90 -11.68 -4.31
C LYS A 115 24.19 -11.42 -5.08
N LYS A 116 24.33 -10.25 -5.72
CA LYS A 116 25.51 -9.92 -6.53
C LYS A 116 26.68 -9.52 -5.62
N PRO A 117 27.92 -9.89 -5.96
CA PRO A 117 29.10 -9.43 -5.21
C PRO A 117 29.15 -7.90 -5.17
N CYS A 118 29.20 -7.33 -3.97
CA CYS A 118 29.39 -5.90 -3.78
C CYS A 118 30.15 -5.62 -2.47
N PRO A 119 30.74 -4.43 -2.30
CA PRO A 119 31.42 -4.06 -1.07
C PRO A 119 30.53 -4.25 0.17
N PRO A 120 31.08 -4.67 1.33
CA PRO A 120 30.30 -4.95 2.55
C PRO A 120 29.37 -3.82 2.98
N ALA A 121 29.80 -2.56 2.82
CA ALA A 121 28.97 -1.40 3.13
C ALA A 121 27.70 -1.32 2.26
N LYS A 122 27.81 -1.62 0.95
CA LYS A 122 26.68 -1.63 0.02
C LYS A 122 25.75 -2.81 0.28
N LEU A 123 26.29 -3.98 0.62
CA LEU A 123 25.49 -5.13 1.02
C LEU A 123 24.67 -4.84 2.29
N LYS A 124 25.28 -4.20 3.30
CA LYS A 124 24.57 -3.78 4.51
C LYS A 124 23.44 -2.79 4.22
N ALA A 125 23.65 -1.85 3.29
CA ALA A 125 22.60 -0.95 2.85
C ALA A 125 21.45 -1.69 2.15
N LEU A 126 21.75 -2.62 1.25
CA LEU A 126 20.73 -3.46 0.58
C LEU A 126 19.94 -4.30 1.58
N GLN A 127 20.59 -4.86 2.61
CA GLN A 127 19.91 -5.61 3.67
C GLN A 127 18.95 -4.73 4.48
N LYS A 128 19.36 -3.48 4.79
CA LYS A 128 18.47 -2.53 5.47
C LYS A 128 17.28 -2.16 4.59
N CYS A 129 17.48 -1.93 3.30
CA CYS A 129 16.40 -1.71 2.35
C CYS A 129 15.46 -2.91 2.26
N LYS A 130 16.00 -4.14 2.23
CA LYS A 130 15.20 -5.37 2.24
C LYS A 130 14.28 -5.46 3.46
N GLU A 131 14.81 -5.16 4.65
CA GLU A 131 14.03 -5.12 5.90
C GLU A 131 12.88 -4.10 5.80
N VAL A 132 13.19 -2.87 5.35
CA VAL A 132 12.21 -1.80 5.17
C VAL A 132 11.08 -2.24 4.23
N PHE A 133 11.41 -2.65 3.01
CA PHE A 133 10.39 -3.02 2.01
C PHE A 133 9.59 -4.26 2.42
N ASN A 134 10.20 -5.23 3.11
CA ASN A 134 9.47 -6.37 3.67
C ASN A 134 8.42 -5.92 4.69
N ASN A 135 8.78 -5.01 5.59
CA ASN A 135 7.83 -4.47 6.57
C ASN A 135 6.70 -3.69 5.89
N LEU A 136 7.00 -2.96 4.82
CA LEU A 136 6.00 -2.23 4.05
C LEU A 136 4.97 -3.17 3.40
N VAL A 137 5.43 -4.23 2.72
CA VAL A 137 4.55 -5.25 2.10
C VAL A 137 3.55 -5.79 3.13
N VAL A 138 4.05 -6.21 4.30
CA VAL A 138 3.21 -6.75 5.39
C VAL A 138 2.22 -5.70 5.90
N SER A 139 2.68 -4.46 6.06
CA SER A 139 1.86 -3.40 6.63
C SER A 139 0.75 -2.94 5.68
N PHE A 140 1.02 -2.84 4.38
CA PHE A 140 0.00 -2.53 3.38
C PHE A 140 -1.06 -3.64 3.29
N ASP A 141 -0.66 -4.91 3.27
CA ASP A 141 -1.60 -6.03 3.27
C ASP A 141 -2.50 -6.01 4.53
N MET A 142 -1.91 -5.76 5.71
CA MET A 142 -2.65 -5.64 6.95
C MET A 142 -3.67 -4.49 6.91
N VAL A 143 -3.25 -3.30 6.51
CA VAL A 143 -4.13 -2.11 6.41
C VAL A 143 -5.26 -2.35 5.41
N SER A 144 -4.98 -3.04 4.30
CA SER A 144 -6.00 -3.36 3.29
C SER A 144 -7.17 -4.14 3.89
N LYS A 145 -6.90 -5.07 4.82
CA LYS A 145 -7.93 -5.90 5.48
C LYS A 145 -8.63 -5.13 6.59
N LEU A 146 -7.85 -4.36 7.36
CA LEU A 146 -8.32 -3.61 8.51
C LEU A 146 -9.41 -2.59 8.15
N VAL A 147 -9.43 -2.08 6.91
CA VAL A 147 -10.43 -1.10 6.45
C VAL A 147 -11.88 -1.61 6.53
N PHE A 148 -12.10 -2.92 6.47
CA PHE A 148 -13.43 -3.53 6.59
C PHE A 148 -13.83 -3.82 8.04
N GLU A 149 -12.86 -3.93 8.93
CA GLU A 149 -13.08 -4.26 10.35
C GLU A 149 -13.20 -2.98 11.20
N ASP A 150 -12.24 -2.07 11.05
CA ASP A 150 -12.19 -0.81 11.77
C ASP A 150 -11.52 0.27 10.89
N THR A 151 -12.35 1.14 10.32
CA THR A 151 -11.92 2.24 9.47
C THR A 151 -11.01 3.24 10.18
N PHE A 152 -11.17 3.43 11.50
CA PHE A 152 -10.33 4.34 12.27
C PHE A 152 -8.92 3.77 12.43
N SER A 153 -8.82 2.50 12.84
CA SER A 153 -7.52 1.83 12.96
C SER A 153 -6.83 1.68 11.60
N ALA A 154 -7.58 1.46 10.51
CA ALA A 154 -7.03 1.46 9.16
C ALA A 154 -6.44 2.82 8.78
N ALA A 155 -7.18 3.91 9.02
CA ALA A 155 -6.72 5.28 8.77
C ALA A 155 -5.46 5.62 9.60
N TYR A 156 -5.46 5.24 10.88
CA TYR A 156 -4.28 5.37 11.73
C TYR A 156 -3.10 4.54 11.22
N GLY A 157 -3.36 3.31 10.75
CA GLY A 157 -2.37 2.44 10.12
C GLY A 157 -1.69 3.14 8.96
N VAL A 158 -2.47 3.64 7.99
CA VAL A 158 -1.97 4.40 6.82
C VAL A 158 -1.07 5.55 7.24
N HIS A 159 -1.51 6.36 8.21
CA HIS A 159 -0.75 7.51 8.69
C HIS A 159 0.66 7.15 9.19
N ASN A 160 0.79 5.97 9.82
CA ASN A 160 2.05 5.50 10.40
C ASN A 160 2.97 4.77 9.41
N LEU A 161 2.51 4.42 8.21
CA LEU A 161 3.35 3.75 7.22
C LEU A 161 4.47 4.65 6.66
N SER A 162 4.28 5.97 6.68
CA SER A 162 5.20 6.97 6.15
C SER A 162 6.61 6.96 6.76
N GLY A 163 6.76 6.43 7.97
CA GLY A 163 8.03 6.46 8.71
C GLY A 163 9.11 5.48 8.20
N GLY A 164 8.75 4.44 7.45
CA GLY A 164 9.66 3.33 7.14
C GLY A 164 10.64 3.56 5.98
N ALA A 165 10.22 4.30 4.95
CA ALA A 165 10.94 4.41 3.67
C ALA A 165 12.31 5.13 3.80
N ASN A 166 12.40 6.15 4.65
CA ASN A 166 13.59 7.00 4.77
C ASN A 166 14.85 6.28 5.30
N ASP A 167 14.67 5.17 6.03
CA ASP A 167 15.76 4.37 6.57
C ASP A 167 16.59 3.70 5.45
N CYS A 168 15.93 3.23 4.38
CA CYS A 168 16.59 2.62 3.23
C CYS A 168 17.46 3.64 2.50
N ILE A 169 16.88 4.79 2.13
CA ILE A 169 17.60 5.86 1.41
C ILE A 169 18.78 6.40 2.21
N SER A 170 18.61 6.55 3.53
CA SER A 170 19.69 6.98 4.42
C SER A 170 20.85 5.97 4.43
N ALA A 171 20.54 4.67 4.48
CA ALA A 171 21.54 3.62 4.43
C ALA A 171 22.24 3.56 3.06
N MET A 172 21.51 3.72 1.96
CA MET A 172 22.07 3.77 0.61
C MET A 172 23.06 4.93 0.45
N LYS A 173 22.68 6.13 0.91
CA LYS A 173 23.53 7.32 0.87
C LYS A 173 24.80 7.14 1.69
N ALA A 174 24.70 6.60 2.90
CA ALA A 174 25.86 6.31 3.76
C ALA A 174 26.83 5.30 3.14
N ALA A 175 26.33 4.36 2.33
CA ALA A 175 27.14 3.34 1.65
C ALA A 175 27.63 3.75 0.25
N ASN A 176 27.28 4.96 -0.23
CA ASN A 176 27.48 5.39 -1.61
C ASN A 176 26.97 4.34 -2.62
N LEU A 177 25.78 3.80 -2.35
CA LEU A 177 25.10 2.83 -3.20
C LEU A 177 24.20 3.58 -4.20
N GLN A 178 24.55 3.52 -5.48
CA GLN A 178 23.70 4.02 -6.56
C GLN A 178 22.75 2.91 -7.00
N ALA A 179 21.46 3.13 -6.74
CA ALA A 179 20.40 2.22 -7.17
C ALA A 179 19.12 3.02 -7.49
N PRO A 180 19.06 3.68 -8.67
CA PRO A 180 17.97 4.59 -9.04
C PRO A 180 16.58 3.94 -8.98
N GLN A 181 16.50 2.63 -9.21
CA GLN A 181 15.27 1.85 -9.10
C GLN A 181 14.75 1.75 -7.65
N ILE A 182 15.64 1.69 -6.65
CA ILE A 182 15.24 1.68 -5.23
C ILE A 182 14.81 3.09 -4.82
N GLU A 183 15.51 4.12 -5.29
CA GLU A 183 15.16 5.52 -5.04
C GLU A 183 13.79 5.88 -5.63
N THR A 184 13.50 5.40 -6.84
CA THR A 184 12.21 5.56 -7.51
C THR A 184 11.11 4.87 -6.73
N ALA A 185 11.25 3.58 -6.42
CA ALA A 185 10.26 2.85 -5.64
C ALA A 185 10.00 3.50 -4.27
N ASN A 186 11.03 4.04 -3.61
CA ASN A 186 10.88 4.73 -2.35
C ASN A 186 10.09 6.04 -2.48
N ARG A 187 10.32 6.81 -3.54
CA ARG A 187 9.56 8.04 -3.82
C ARG A 187 8.11 7.73 -4.16
N ASP A 188 7.87 6.75 -5.00
CA ASP A 188 6.51 6.37 -5.40
C ASP A 188 5.71 5.87 -4.18
N LEU A 189 6.34 5.13 -3.27
CA LEU A 189 5.75 4.76 -1.97
C LEU A 189 5.42 5.97 -1.08
N GLN A 190 6.23 7.04 -1.11
CA GLN A 190 5.92 8.27 -0.38
C GLN A 190 4.65 8.93 -0.92
N GLU A 191 4.53 9.04 -2.24
CA GLU A 191 3.33 9.57 -2.87
C GLU A 191 2.11 8.71 -2.50
N PHE A 192 2.24 7.39 -2.47
CA PHE A 192 1.15 6.51 -2.08
C PHE A 192 0.68 6.70 -0.62
N TYR A 193 1.57 7.12 0.29
CA TYR A 193 1.14 7.47 1.65
C TYR A 193 0.24 8.69 1.69
N ASP A 194 0.59 9.73 0.94
CA ASP A 194 -0.20 10.95 0.87
C ASP A 194 -1.60 10.65 0.30
N TRP A 195 -1.67 9.79 -0.73
CA TRP A 195 -2.94 9.35 -1.29
C TRP A 195 -3.75 8.48 -0.34
N GLY A 196 -3.11 7.52 0.34
CA GLY A 196 -3.78 6.71 1.35
C GLY A 196 -4.35 7.57 2.49
N PHE A 197 -3.62 8.60 2.90
CA PHE A 197 -4.08 9.55 3.91
C PHE A 197 -5.34 10.29 3.44
N GLU A 198 -5.36 10.81 2.22
CA GLU A 198 -6.54 11.49 1.68
C GLU A 198 -7.74 10.55 1.54
N MET A 199 -7.53 9.32 1.10
CA MET A 199 -8.59 8.32 0.99
C MET A 199 -9.24 8.00 2.34
N THR A 200 -8.43 7.96 3.42
CA THR A 200 -8.87 7.61 4.77
C THR A 200 -9.28 8.81 5.62
N ARG A 201 -9.05 10.05 5.15
CA ARG A 201 -9.26 11.29 5.91
C ARG A 201 -10.66 11.42 6.51
N THR A 202 -11.69 10.95 5.81
CA THR A 202 -13.08 11.04 6.28
C THR A 202 -13.39 10.08 7.44
N PHE A 203 -12.61 9.01 7.61
CA PHE A 203 -12.76 8.07 8.73
C PHE A 203 -12.31 8.63 10.07
N PHE A 204 -11.54 9.72 10.08
CA PHE A 204 -11.19 10.46 11.29
C PHE A 204 -12.27 11.45 11.76
N LYS A 205 -13.37 11.62 10.99
CA LYS A 205 -14.46 12.50 11.42
C LYS A 205 -15.28 11.81 12.50
N PHE A 206 -15.24 12.34 13.72
CA PHE A 206 -16.19 11.96 14.76
C PHE A 206 -17.62 12.30 14.26
N LYS A 207 -18.51 11.31 14.27
CA LYS A 207 -19.96 11.57 14.12
C LYS A 207 -20.38 12.39 15.34
N ASN A 208 -20.67 13.68 15.14
CA ASN A 208 -21.33 14.53 16.12
C ASN A 208 -22.81 14.15 16.24
#